data_AF-A0A7L3CD04-F1
#
_entry.id   AF-A0A7L3CD04-F1
#
_cell.length_a   1.000
_cell.length_b   1.000
_cell.length_c   1.000
_cell.angle_alpha   90.00
_cell.angle_beta   90.00
_cell.angle_gamma   90.00
#
_symmetry.space_group_name_H-M   'P 1'
#
loop_
_entity.id
_entity.type
_entity.pdbx_description
1 polymer ?
#
loop_
_entity_poly.entity_id
_entity_poly.type
_entity_poly.pdbx_seq_one_letter_code
_entity_poly.pdbx_strand_id
1 'polypeptide(L)'
;RSAGGFALGMVLASLYGVLVLLAQGHNIWYCLVTTISLAAGLGLGMAFSVKARATVLLSLPHIFTEEGKMLMLMLALSMAVQGPCTNILRNFSQAAESLSCGAELALNQTAERLERSQEPLLTALTKIKDIAQKAKVMGDRVRKFFLAIMDSVSHVARAMRNVWLWLKNIGSICNRELDTPYHRCLRLFNEAKDNCERAIPFLFFLCYIIMIFKPLCDPPLSAVVYAFCVIPMYIQSFLERNVATPLTDTLDRVRREFEFNISAMHRFDVNLNASKSLGEVALDMMEGVRLLLEPTHRVLELLMHISFCGVLYVYFQALRYRHRYLKDDTFDNVYITRRFVELDLQHAEQGKPTVLPLTAWERGRYIPPAVLWLSRREQRQYGLQLVWVLRHMLLGISIILADYSLFWLLDLVRHQLEGEVIAR
;
A
#
# COMPACT_ATOMS: atom_id res chain seq x y z
N ARG A 1 45.02 -62.38 -0.84
CA ARG A 1 44.61 -61.36 -1.83
C ARG A 1 43.11 -61.54 -2.08
N SER A 2 42.34 -60.47 -2.27
CA SER A 2 40.87 -60.54 -2.40
C SER A 2 40.40 -59.74 -3.63
N ALA A 3 40.00 -60.43 -4.69
CA ALA A 3 39.47 -59.79 -5.90
C ALA A 3 38.19 -58.99 -5.61
N GLY A 4 37.27 -59.56 -4.81
CA GLY A 4 36.08 -58.84 -4.34
C GLY A 4 36.40 -57.64 -3.45
N GLY A 5 37.53 -57.68 -2.72
CA GLY A 5 37.98 -56.54 -1.92
C GLY A 5 38.44 -55.38 -2.81
N PHE A 6 39.23 -55.69 -3.83
CA PHE A 6 39.66 -54.72 -4.84
C PHE A 6 38.46 -54.07 -5.53
N ALA A 7 37.52 -54.88 -6.03
CA ALA A 7 36.32 -54.40 -6.71
C ALA A 7 35.49 -53.47 -5.80
N LEU A 8 35.26 -53.87 -4.55
CA LEU A 8 34.54 -53.02 -3.59
C LEU A 8 35.29 -51.70 -3.32
N GLY A 9 36.61 -51.73 -3.17
CA GLY A 9 37.42 -50.53 -3.00
C GLY A 9 37.30 -49.56 -4.18
N MET A 10 37.32 -50.07 -5.41
CA MET A 10 37.12 -49.28 -6.63
C MET A 10 35.71 -48.69 -6.72
N VAL A 11 34.68 -49.46 -6.35
CA VAL A 11 33.28 -48.99 -6.31
C VAL A 11 33.11 -47.87 -5.28
N LEU A 12 33.68 -48.02 -4.08
CA LEU A 12 33.58 -46.98 -3.05
C LEU A 12 34.30 -45.69 -3.45
N ALA A 13 35.49 -45.79 -4.06
CA ALA A 13 36.23 -44.62 -4.53
C ALA A 13 35.53 -43.91 -5.69
N SER A 14 34.94 -44.66 -6.63
CA SER A 14 34.16 -44.08 -7.74
C SER A 14 32.86 -43.42 -7.26
N LEU A 15 32.14 -44.02 -6.31
CA LEU A 15 30.97 -43.41 -5.67
C LEU A 15 31.32 -42.09 -4.99
N TYR A 16 32.41 -42.04 -4.23
CA TYR A 16 32.90 -40.79 -3.63
C TYR A 16 33.23 -39.75 -4.70
N GLY A 17 33.84 -40.17 -5.81
CA GLY A 17 34.15 -39.30 -6.93
C GLY A 17 32.95 -38.68 -7.60
N VAL A 18 31.96 -39.49 -7.95
CA VAL A 18 30.69 -39.03 -8.53
C VAL A 18 30.01 -38.06 -7.57
N LEU A 19 30.04 -38.36 -6.27
CA LEU A 19 29.47 -37.49 -5.25
C LEU A 19 30.17 -36.13 -5.20
N VAL A 20 31.50 -36.09 -5.17
CA VAL A 20 32.29 -34.84 -5.17
C VAL A 20 32.03 -34.05 -6.45
N LEU A 21 31.98 -34.71 -7.61
CA LEU A 21 31.73 -34.07 -8.90
C LEU A 21 30.34 -33.44 -8.98
N LEU A 22 29.31 -34.16 -8.52
CA LEU A 22 27.92 -33.68 -8.56
C LEU A 22 27.62 -32.65 -7.47
N ALA A 23 28.24 -32.76 -6.29
CA ALA A 23 27.89 -31.96 -5.12
C ALA A 23 28.77 -30.75 -4.86
N GLN A 24 30.00 -30.73 -5.39
CA GLN A 24 30.93 -29.66 -5.07
C GLN A 24 31.26 -28.75 -6.25
N GLY A 25 30.92 -29.13 -7.49
CA GLY A 25 31.18 -28.30 -8.67
C GLY A 25 32.67 -27.96 -8.87
N HIS A 26 33.58 -28.67 -8.19
CA HIS A 26 35.02 -28.43 -8.25
C HIS A 26 35.56 -28.66 -9.66
N ASN A 27 36.74 -28.08 -9.92
CA ASN A 27 37.47 -28.31 -11.15
C ASN A 27 37.64 -29.82 -11.39
N ILE A 28 37.28 -30.27 -12.60
CA ILE A 28 37.28 -31.67 -13.02
C ILE A 28 38.62 -32.35 -12.69
N TRP A 29 39.73 -31.62 -12.84
CA TRP A 29 41.07 -32.09 -12.50
C TRP A 29 41.24 -32.46 -11.03
N TYR A 30 40.72 -31.66 -10.11
CA TYR A 30 40.78 -31.95 -8.68
C TYR A 30 40.00 -33.23 -8.35
N CYS A 31 38.80 -33.38 -8.93
CA CYS A 31 37.99 -34.58 -8.77
C CYS A 31 38.69 -35.82 -9.34
N LEU A 32 39.31 -35.73 -10.52
CA LEU A 32 40.04 -36.84 -11.11
C LEU A 32 41.25 -37.26 -10.25
N VAL A 33 42.06 -36.32 -9.78
CA VAL A 33 43.24 -36.63 -8.97
C VAL A 33 42.85 -37.24 -7.62
N THR A 34 41.85 -36.68 -6.94
CA THR A 34 41.38 -37.20 -5.65
C THR A 34 40.75 -38.58 -5.78
N THR A 35 39.98 -38.83 -6.84
CA THR A 35 39.35 -40.14 -7.07
C THR A 35 40.35 -41.22 -7.45
N ILE A 36 41.32 -40.92 -8.32
CA ILE A 36 42.36 -41.88 -8.71
C ILE A 36 43.24 -42.23 -7.52
N SER A 37 43.66 -41.23 -6.73
CA SER A 37 44.47 -41.46 -5.52
C SER A 37 43.71 -42.28 -4.48
N LEU A 38 42.43 -41.96 -4.24
CA LEU A 38 41.56 -42.73 -3.35
C LEU A 38 41.32 -44.15 -3.86
N ALA A 39 41.10 -44.33 -5.17
CA ALA A 39 40.90 -45.64 -5.79
C ALA A 39 42.15 -46.51 -5.71
N ALA A 40 43.34 -45.94 -5.90
CA ALA A 40 44.60 -46.66 -5.69
C ALA A 40 44.75 -47.08 -4.22
N GLY A 41 44.53 -46.16 -3.27
CA GLY A 41 44.65 -46.44 -1.84
C GLY A 41 43.64 -47.47 -1.32
N LEU A 42 42.34 -47.24 -1.56
CA LEU A 42 41.27 -48.14 -1.16
C LEU A 42 41.31 -49.45 -1.94
N GLY A 43 41.45 -49.40 -3.26
CA GLY A 43 41.50 -50.60 -4.10
C GLY A 43 42.64 -51.53 -3.70
N LEU A 44 43.89 -51.03 -3.66
CA LEU A 44 45.05 -51.84 -3.27
C LEU A 44 44.98 -52.23 -1.78
N GLY A 45 44.58 -51.31 -0.90
CA GLY A 45 44.42 -51.60 0.53
C GLY A 45 43.44 -52.75 0.79
N MET A 46 42.27 -52.71 0.15
CA MET A 46 41.24 -53.76 0.24
C MET A 46 41.66 -55.08 -0.42
N ALA A 47 42.48 -55.02 -1.47
CA ALA A 47 42.98 -56.19 -2.18
C ALA A 47 44.00 -57.00 -1.37
N PHE A 48 44.95 -56.30 -0.71
CA PHE A 48 46.11 -56.92 -0.09
C PHE A 48 46.04 -57.00 1.44
N SER A 49 45.36 -56.08 2.14
CA SER A 49 45.33 -56.02 3.60
C SER A 49 44.01 -56.51 4.19
N VAL A 50 44.05 -57.61 4.96
CA VAL A 50 42.90 -58.09 5.75
C VAL A 50 42.50 -57.04 6.81
N LYS A 51 43.49 -56.34 7.38
CA LYS A 51 43.24 -55.30 8.37
C LYS A 51 42.48 -54.12 7.77
N ALA A 52 42.96 -53.58 6.65
CA ALA A 52 42.29 -52.48 5.95
C ALA A 52 40.88 -52.89 5.52
N ARG A 53 40.71 -54.10 4.97
CA ARG A 53 39.41 -54.61 4.55
C ARG A 53 38.38 -54.68 5.67
N ALA A 54 38.75 -55.21 6.82
CA ALA A 54 37.84 -55.24 7.96
C ALA A 54 37.52 -53.83 8.47
N THR A 55 38.49 -52.90 8.51
CA THR A 55 38.22 -51.52 8.96
C THR A 55 37.30 -50.77 7.99
N VAL A 56 37.51 -50.90 6.67
CA VAL A 56 36.64 -50.26 5.67
C VAL A 56 35.21 -50.83 5.73
N LEU A 57 35.07 -52.14 5.87
CA LEU A 57 33.75 -52.76 6.06
C LEU A 57 33.07 -52.30 7.36
N LEU A 58 33.83 -52.06 8.43
CA LEU A 58 33.32 -51.48 9.68
C LEU A 58 32.95 -50.00 9.56
N SER A 59 33.62 -49.24 8.67
CA SER A 59 33.28 -47.84 8.43
C SER A 59 31.98 -47.64 7.66
N LEU A 60 31.54 -48.61 6.85
CA LEU A 60 30.31 -48.50 6.07
C LEU A 60 29.06 -48.31 6.95
N PRO A 61 28.82 -49.15 7.99
CA PRO A 61 27.74 -48.90 8.95
C PRO A 61 27.91 -47.58 9.73
N HIS A 62 29.15 -47.13 9.96
CA HIS A 62 29.40 -45.87 10.67
C HIS A 62 28.86 -44.64 9.92
N ILE A 63 28.71 -44.69 8.59
CA ILE A 63 28.05 -43.63 7.81
C ILE A 63 26.60 -43.43 8.26
N PHE A 64 25.95 -44.47 8.78
CA PHE A 64 24.57 -44.41 9.27
C PHE A 64 24.46 -44.14 10.78
N THR A 65 25.57 -43.85 11.46
CA THR A 65 25.56 -43.37 12.86
C THR A 65 25.16 -41.89 12.93
N GLU A 66 24.98 -41.34 14.13
CA GLU A 66 24.60 -39.93 14.30
C GLU A 66 25.57 -38.97 13.61
N GLU A 67 26.88 -39.23 13.72
CA GLU A 67 27.92 -38.41 13.08
C GLU A 67 27.87 -38.49 11.56
N GLY A 68 27.72 -39.70 11.01
CA GLY A 68 27.63 -39.90 9.56
C GLY A 68 26.33 -39.33 8.97
N LYS A 69 25.23 -39.36 9.73
CA LYS A 69 23.96 -38.72 9.35
C LYS A 69 24.07 -37.20 9.23
N MET A 70 24.83 -36.56 10.12
CA MET A 70 25.10 -35.13 10.01
C MET A 70 25.82 -34.83 8.68
N LEU A 71 26.83 -35.63 8.32
CA LEU A 71 27.52 -35.51 7.05
C LEU A 71 26.57 -35.68 5.85
N MET A 72 25.70 -36.70 5.88
CA MET A 72 24.71 -36.95 4.84
C MET A 72 23.68 -35.83 4.72
N LEU A 73 23.25 -35.24 5.85
CA LEU A 73 22.33 -34.10 5.87
C LEU A 73 22.98 -32.86 5.26
N MET A 74 24.24 -32.58 5.61
CA MET A 74 24.98 -31.45 5.06
C MET A 74 25.18 -31.58 3.55
N LEU A 75 25.50 -32.79 3.09
CA LEU A 75 25.57 -33.12 1.67
C LEU A 75 24.22 -32.91 0.96
N ALA A 76 23.12 -33.42 1.54
CA ALA A 76 21.78 -33.24 0.98
C ALA A 76 21.37 -31.76 0.92
N LEU A 77 21.69 -30.98 1.95
CA LEU A 77 21.46 -29.54 1.98
C LEU A 77 22.31 -28.83 0.90
N SER A 78 23.56 -29.25 0.70
CA SER A 78 24.44 -28.75 -0.35
C SER A 78 23.85 -28.94 -1.74
N MET A 79 23.38 -30.15 -2.03
CA MET A 79 22.69 -30.47 -3.28
C MET A 79 21.40 -29.65 -3.45
N ALA A 80 20.62 -29.48 -2.38
CA ALA A 80 19.37 -28.72 -2.43
C ALA A 80 19.62 -27.23 -2.69
N VAL A 81 20.63 -26.64 -2.04
CA VAL A 81 20.98 -25.23 -2.23
C VAL A 81 21.53 -24.99 -3.63
N GLN A 82 22.47 -25.81 -4.10
CA GLN A 82 23.09 -25.63 -5.42
C GLN A 82 22.17 -25.99 -6.59
N GLY A 83 21.17 -26.86 -6.37
CA GLY A 83 20.22 -27.31 -7.40
C GLY A 83 18.87 -26.58 -7.33
N PRO A 84 17.85 -27.15 -6.67
CA PRO A 84 16.49 -26.61 -6.71
C PRO A 84 16.38 -25.20 -6.12
N CYS A 85 17.10 -24.84 -5.06
CA CYS A 85 16.98 -23.49 -4.48
C CYS A 85 17.52 -22.39 -5.42
N THR A 86 18.67 -22.62 -6.07
CA THR A 86 19.20 -21.68 -7.08
C THR A 86 18.28 -21.63 -8.31
N ASN A 87 17.67 -22.75 -8.69
CA ASN A 87 16.70 -22.80 -9.78
C ASN A 87 15.43 -22.00 -9.46
N ILE A 88 14.86 -22.20 -8.27
CA ILE A 88 13.73 -21.41 -7.75
C ILE A 88 14.08 -19.92 -7.77
N LEU A 89 15.22 -19.54 -7.22
CA LEU A 89 15.63 -18.13 -7.14
C LEU A 89 15.82 -17.51 -8.53
N ARG A 90 16.38 -18.26 -9.48
CA ARG A 90 16.53 -17.83 -10.87
C ARG A 90 15.19 -17.66 -11.56
N ASN A 91 14.29 -18.63 -11.43
CA ASN A 91 12.95 -18.58 -12.02
C ASN A 91 12.13 -17.43 -11.44
N PHE A 92 12.16 -17.23 -10.12
CA PHE A 92 11.51 -16.09 -9.47
C PHE A 92 12.10 -14.76 -9.92
N SER A 93 13.43 -14.63 -10.02
CA SER A 93 14.08 -13.42 -10.51
C SER A 93 13.63 -13.07 -11.93
N GLN A 94 13.59 -14.04 -12.83
CA GLN A 94 13.16 -13.82 -14.21
C GLN A 94 11.65 -13.50 -14.29
N ALA A 95 10.83 -14.16 -13.47
CA ALA A 95 9.41 -13.87 -13.38
C ALA A 95 9.14 -12.45 -12.85
N ALA A 96 9.89 -12.02 -11.82
CA ALA A 96 9.78 -10.68 -11.26
C ALA A 96 10.19 -9.59 -12.27
N GLU A 97 11.26 -9.81 -13.03
CA GLU A 97 11.71 -8.92 -14.12
C GLU A 97 10.69 -8.86 -15.27
N SER A 98 10.09 -10.00 -15.63
CA SER A 98 9.05 -10.04 -16.67
C SER A 98 7.78 -9.30 -16.22
N LEU A 99 7.38 -9.50 -14.95
CA LEU A 99 6.22 -8.83 -14.36
C LEU A 99 6.43 -7.32 -14.21
N SER A 100 7.63 -6.88 -13.85
CA SER A 100 7.95 -5.46 -13.74
C SER A 100 7.93 -4.77 -15.10
N CYS A 101 8.48 -5.40 -16.15
CA CYS A 101 8.37 -4.93 -17.53
C CYS A 101 6.90 -4.83 -17.98
N GLY A 102 6.08 -5.86 -17.69
CA GLY A 102 4.64 -5.83 -17.98
C GLY A 102 3.90 -4.70 -17.25
N ALA A 103 4.25 -4.44 -15.99
CA ALA A 103 3.69 -3.36 -15.20
C ALA A 103 4.09 -1.98 -15.73
N GLU A 104 5.36 -1.80 -16.15
CA GLU A 104 5.83 -0.55 -16.77
C GLU A 104 5.15 -0.27 -18.10
N LEU A 105 4.98 -1.30 -18.94
CA LEU A 105 4.23 -1.18 -20.18
C LEU A 105 2.77 -0.80 -19.92
N ALA A 106 2.12 -1.45 -18.95
CA ALA A 106 0.76 -1.13 -18.56
C ALA A 106 0.64 0.31 -18.04
N LEU A 107 1.59 0.79 -17.23
CA LEU A 107 1.64 2.17 -16.78
C LEU A 107 1.78 3.15 -17.94
N ASN A 108 2.71 2.90 -18.87
CA ASN A 108 2.92 3.76 -20.03
C ASN A 108 1.65 3.83 -20.91
N GLN A 109 1.01 2.67 -21.16
CA GLN A 109 -0.26 2.62 -21.87
C GLN A 109 -1.39 3.35 -21.13
N THR A 110 -1.46 3.25 -19.80
CA THR A 110 -2.47 3.99 -19.02
C THR A 110 -2.22 5.49 -19.02
N ALA A 111 -0.95 5.92 -19.00
CA ALA A 111 -0.58 7.32 -19.10
C ALA A 111 -0.97 7.90 -20.46
N GLU A 112 -0.66 7.20 -21.56
CA GLU A 112 -1.06 7.59 -22.91
C GLU A 112 -2.59 7.66 -23.06
N ARG A 113 -3.32 6.66 -22.54
CA ARG A 113 -4.79 6.67 -22.56
C ARG A 113 -5.37 7.79 -21.71
N LEU A 114 -4.76 8.09 -20.56
CA LEU A 114 -5.20 9.15 -19.68
C LEU A 114 -5.01 10.51 -20.37
N GLU A 115 -3.87 10.76 -21.00
CA GLU A 115 -3.63 11.96 -21.81
C GLU A 115 -4.68 12.10 -22.92
N ARG A 116 -4.93 11.02 -23.66
CA ARG A 116 -5.97 10.98 -24.70
C ARG A 116 -7.38 11.25 -24.16
N SER A 117 -7.67 10.85 -22.93
CA SER A 117 -8.96 11.10 -22.26
C SER A 117 -9.12 12.53 -21.75
N GLN A 118 -8.03 13.30 -21.60
CA GLN A 118 -8.10 14.71 -21.21
C GLN A 118 -8.58 15.61 -22.35
N GLU A 119 -8.27 15.29 -23.61
CA GLU A 119 -8.72 16.06 -24.78
C GLU A 119 -10.26 16.25 -24.86
N PRO A 120 -11.09 15.21 -24.73
CA PRO A 120 -12.54 15.38 -24.75
C PRO A 120 -13.05 16.17 -23.52
N LEU A 121 -12.39 16.05 -22.37
CA LEU A 121 -12.70 16.82 -21.16
C LEU A 121 -12.42 18.31 -21.37
N LEU A 122 -11.25 18.67 -21.90
CA LEU A 122 -10.92 20.06 -22.24
C LEU A 122 -11.89 20.62 -23.29
N THR A 123 -12.27 19.82 -24.28
CA THR A 123 -13.26 20.20 -25.31
C THR A 123 -14.66 20.44 -24.70
N ALA A 124 -15.10 19.61 -23.76
CA ALA A 124 -16.38 19.83 -23.07
C ALA A 124 -16.34 21.10 -22.20
N LEU A 125 -15.25 21.33 -21.47
CA LEU A 125 -15.07 22.51 -20.63
C LEU A 125 -15.02 23.81 -21.44
N THR A 126 -14.36 23.81 -22.59
CA THR A 126 -14.36 24.98 -23.50
C THR A 126 -15.75 25.28 -24.05
N LYS A 127 -16.56 24.26 -24.37
CA LYS A 127 -17.97 24.45 -24.74
C LYS A 127 -18.81 25.04 -23.59
N ILE A 128 -18.62 24.55 -22.37
CA ILE A 128 -19.30 25.11 -21.18
C ILE A 128 -18.89 26.57 -20.96
N LYS A 129 -17.60 26.89 -21.13
CA LYS A 129 -17.10 28.27 -21.05
C LYS A 129 -17.72 29.16 -22.13
N ASP A 130 -17.85 28.69 -23.37
CA ASP A 130 -18.51 29.43 -24.45
C ASP A 130 -20.00 29.70 -24.14
N ILE A 131 -20.72 28.69 -23.63
CA ILE A 131 -22.11 28.86 -23.17
C ILE A 131 -22.19 29.89 -22.05
N ALA A 132 -21.31 29.80 -21.04
CA ALA A 132 -21.26 30.74 -19.93
C ALA A 132 -20.93 32.16 -20.40
N GLN A 133 -20.03 32.32 -21.38
CA GLN A 133 -19.67 33.61 -21.96
C GLN A 133 -20.83 34.21 -22.76
N LYS A 134 -21.56 33.39 -23.53
CA LYS A 134 -22.80 33.81 -24.23
C LYS A 134 -23.88 34.23 -23.23
N ALA A 135 -24.07 33.47 -22.16
CA ALA A 135 -25.00 33.81 -21.09
C ALA A 135 -24.61 35.13 -20.40
N LYS A 136 -23.31 35.36 -20.15
CA LYS A 136 -22.80 36.64 -19.62
C LYS A 136 -23.10 37.81 -20.54
N VAL A 137 -22.88 37.67 -21.85
CA VAL A 137 -23.20 38.72 -22.83
C VAL A 137 -24.69 39.06 -22.83
N MET A 138 -25.56 38.04 -22.73
CA MET A 138 -27.00 38.25 -22.59
C MET A 138 -27.36 38.93 -21.26
N GLY A 139 -26.78 38.48 -20.15
CA GLY A 139 -26.92 39.11 -18.84
C GLY A 139 -26.47 40.58 -18.84
N ASP A 140 -25.36 40.91 -19.49
CA ASP A 140 -24.86 42.28 -19.65
C ASP A 140 -25.80 43.15 -20.50
N ARG A 141 -26.42 42.57 -21.55
CA ARG A 141 -27.42 43.27 -22.38
C ARG A 141 -28.69 43.57 -21.58
N VAL A 142 -29.17 42.59 -20.82
CA VAL A 142 -30.31 42.75 -19.90
C VAL A 142 -29.99 43.80 -18.83
N ARG A 143 -28.80 43.75 -18.22
CA ARG A 143 -28.33 44.75 -17.27
C ARG A 143 -28.34 46.15 -17.88
N LYS A 144 -27.80 46.34 -19.09
CA LYS A 144 -27.81 47.65 -19.78
C LYS A 144 -29.24 48.15 -20.03
N PHE A 145 -30.15 47.27 -20.43
CA PHE A 145 -31.56 47.61 -20.63
C PHE A 145 -32.23 48.06 -19.32
N PHE A 146 -32.05 47.30 -18.23
CA PHE A 146 -32.56 47.67 -16.91
C PHE A 146 -31.94 48.95 -16.36
N LEU A 147 -30.64 49.19 -16.59
CA LEU A 147 -30.01 50.45 -16.20
C LEU A 147 -30.61 51.64 -16.97
N ALA A 148 -30.94 51.49 -18.25
CA ALA A 148 -31.60 52.55 -19.03
C ALA A 148 -33.03 52.85 -18.52
N ILE A 149 -33.79 51.81 -18.14
CA ILE A 149 -35.10 51.99 -17.48
C ILE A 149 -34.91 52.64 -16.11
N MET A 150 -33.93 52.20 -15.34
CA MET A 150 -33.65 52.77 -14.01
C MET A 150 -33.24 54.23 -14.11
N ASP A 151 -32.50 54.63 -15.14
CA ASP A 151 -32.11 56.01 -15.36
C ASP A 151 -33.32 56.89 -15.70
N SER A 152 -34.22 56.42 -16.58
CA SER A 152 -35.47 57.13 -16.88
C SER A 152 -36.38 57.25 -15.66
N VAL A 153 -36.51 56.18 -14.86
CA VAL A 153 -37.21 56.21 -13.57
C VAL A 153 -36.51 57.14 -12.58
N SER A 154 -35.18 57.21 -12.60
CA SER A 154 -34.41 58.13 -11.75
C SER A 154 -34.60 59.58 -12.16
N HIS A 155 -34.87 59.88 -13.43
CA HIS A 155 -35.31 61.20 -13.87
C HIS A 155 -36.68 61.57 -13.29
N VAL A 156 -37.63 60.64 -13.32
CA VAL A 156 -38.96 60.83 -12.69
C VAL A 156 -38.81 60.99 -11.17
N ALA A 157 -38.00 60.18 -10.52
CA ALA A 157 -37.73 60.26 -9.08
C ALA A 157 -37.05 61.59 -8.72
N ARG A 158 -36.12 62.10 -9.54
CA ARG A 158 -35.53 63.44 -9.38
C ARG A 158 -36.57 64.54 -9.52
N ALA A 159 -37.45 64.45 -10.53
CA ALA A 159 -38.54 65.39 -10.69
C ALA A 159 -39.49 65.37 -9.48
N MET A 160 -39.87 64.18 -9.00
CA MET A 160 -40.70 64.00 -7.81
C MET A 160 -40.01 64.51 -6.54
N ARG A 161 -38.69 64.35 -6.41
CA ARG A 161 -37.90 64.93 -5.32
C ARG A 161 -37.90 66.45 -5.37
N ASN A 162 -37.80 67.05 -6.56
CA ASN A 162 -37.90 68.49 -6.73
C ASN A 162 -39.31 68.99 -6.38
N VAL A 163 -40.36 68.26 -6.78
CA VAL A 163 -41.75 68.53 -6.39
C VAL A 163 -41.93 68.42 -4.87
N TRP A 164 -41.34 67.39 -4.24
CA TRP A 164 -41.36 67.23 -2.79
C TRP A 164 -40.62 68.36 -2.07
N LEU A 165 -39.45 68.78 -2.55
CA LEU A 165 -38.71 69.92 -2.00
C LEU A 165 -39.51 71.23 -2.16
N TRP A 166 -40.17 71.41 -3.31
CA TRP A 166 -41.04 72.55 -3.54
C TRP A 166 -42.25 72.52 -2.60
N LEU A 167 -42.92 71.38 -2.42
CA LEU A 167 -44.03 71.22 -1.47
C LEU A 167 -43.60 71.45 -0.02
N LYS A 168 -42.41 70.98 0.36
CA LYS A 168 -41.83 71.27 1.68
C LYS A 168 -41.62 72.76 1.88
N ASN A 169 -41.09 73.44 0.85
CA ASN A 169 -40.87 74.87 0.90
C ASN A 169 -42.20 75.63 0.97
N ILE A 170 -43.18 75.30 0.12
CA ILE A 170 -44.51 75.93 0.10
C ILE A 170 -45.27 75.71 1.41
N GLY A 171 -45.22 74.49 1.98
CA GLY A 171 -45.84 74.19 3.28
C GLY A 171 -45.20 74.98 4.42
N SER A 172 -43.87 75.14 4.39
CA SER A 172 -43.15 75.95 5.39
C SER A 172 -43.42 77.45 5.24
N ILE A 173 -43.58 77.96 4.01
CA ILE A 173 -43.96 79.34 3.72
C ILE A 173 -45.39 79.58 4.20
N CYS A 174 -46.31 78.63 3.97
CA CYS A 174 -47.68 78.68 4.47
C CYS A 174 -47.69 78.86 6.00
N ASN A 175 -46.96 78.02 6.73
CA ASN A 175 -46.87 78.09 8.19
C ASN A 175 -46.18 79.36 8.71
N ARG A 176 -45.32 80.00 7.92
CA ARG A 176 -44.51 81.16 8.36
C ARG A 176 -45.13 82.51 7.99
N GLU A 177 -45.79 82.60 6.84
CA GLU A 177 -46.35 83.86 6.30
C GLU A 177 -47.87 83.99 6.54
N LEU A 178 -48.62 82.88 6.66
CA LEU A 178 -50.07 82.91 6.85
C LEU A 178 -50.53 82.78 8.31
N ASP A 179 -49.63 82.83 9.29
CA ASP A 179 -50.03 82.72 10.69
C ASP A 179 -50.86 83.90 11.20
N THR A 180 -51.00 85.01 10.46
CA THR A 180 -51.79 86.14 10.99
C THR A 180 -52.53 87.06 9.99
N PRO A 181 -53.12 86.62 8.86
CA PRO A 181 -54.01 87.49 8.07
C PRO A 181 -55.15 88.04 8.94
N TYR A 182 -55.65 87.23 9.89
CA TYR A 182 -56.56 87.64 10.94
C TYR A 182 -56.03 88.81 11.77
N HIS A 183 -54.82 88.70 12.36
CA HIS A 183 -54.28 89.78 13.19
C HIS A 183 -53.85 91.01 12.38
N ARG A 184 -53.44 90.85 11.11
CA ARG A 184 -53.12 91.99 10.24
C ARG A 184 -54.39 92.76 9.83
N CYS A 185 -55.47 92.04 9.52
CA CYS A 185 -56.80 92.62 9.29
C CYS A 185 -57.31 93.37 10.54
N LEU A 186 -57.23 92.73 11.71
CA LEU A 186 -57.56 93.35 12.99
C LEU A 186 -56.76 94.62 13.27
N ARG A 187 -55.45 94.61 12.97
CA ARG A 187 -54.57 95.77 13.19
C ARG A 187 -54.99 96.97 12.34
N LEU A 188 -55.34 96.76 11.07
CA LEU A 188 -55.76 97.84 10.17
C LEU A 188 -57.03 98.53 10.66
N PHE A 189 -58.04 97.77 11.11
CA PHE A 189 -59.28 98.36 11.63
C PHE A 189 -59.07 99.07 12.97
N ASN A 190 -58.27 98.49 13.87
CA ASN A 190 -57.92 99.15 15.14
C ASN A 190 -57.13 100.45 14.90
N GLU A 191 -56.16 100.44 13.98
CA GLU A 191 -55.33 101.61 13.66
C GLU A 191 -56.14 102.73 12.96
N ALA A 192 -57.09 102.35 12.08
CA ALA A 192 -58.02 103.31 11.47
C ALA A 192 -58.95 103.95 12.51
N LYS A 193 -59.42 103.17 13.49
CA LYS A 193 -60.21 103.68 14.62
C LYS A 193 -59.39 104.66 15.47
N ASP A 194 -58.18 104.29 15.86
CA ASP A 194 -57.30 105.12 16.70
C ASP A 194 -56.90 106.43 15.98
N ASN A 195 -56.66 106.38 14.67
CA ASN A 195 -56.38 107.57 13.87
C ASN A 195 -57.61 108.48 13.73
N CYS A 196 -58.82 107.91 13.64
CA CYS A 196 -60.07 108.66 13.64
C CYS A 196 -60.31 109.37 14.98
N GLU A 197 -60.12 108.68 16.10
CA GLU A 197 -60.26 109.25 17.46
C GLU A 197 -59.28 110.41 17.69
N ARG A 198 -58.05 110.31 17.15
CA ARG A 198 -57.06 111.40 17.22
C ARG A 198 -57.41 112.61 16.34
N ALA A 199 -58.02 112.40 15.18
CA ALA A 199 -58.33 113.48 14.24
C ALA A 199 -59.54 114.33 14.68
N ILE A 200 -60.52 113.73 15.37
CA ILE A 200 -61.77 114.41 15.76
C ILE A 200 -62.13 114.11 17.23
N PRO A 201 -61.44 114.75 18.21
CA PRO A 201 -61.57 114.40 19.64
C PRO A 201 -62.97 114.63 20.23
N PHE A 202 -63.71 115.63 19.70
CA PHE A 202 -65.03 116.01 20.18
C PHE A 202 -66.16 115.04 19.72
N LEU A 203 -65.98 114.32 18.61
CA LEU A 203 -66.97 113.39 18.03
C LEU A 203 -66.45 111.94 18.02
N PHE A 204 -65.71 111.52 19.06
CA PHE A 204 -65.06 110.21 19.10
C PHE A 204 -66.01 109.01 18.92
N PHE A 205 -67.30 109.15 19.28
CA PHE A 205 -68.29 108.09 19.15
C PHE A 205 -68.57 107.67 17.69
N LEU A 206 -68.40 108.57 16.71
CA LEU A 206 -68.57 108.21 15.29
C LEU A 206 -67.48 107.25 14.79
N CYS A 207 -66.29 107.26 15.41
CA CYS A 207 -65.18 106.39 15.02
C CYS A 207 -65.45 104.91 15.35
N TYR A 208 -66.43 104.60 16.22
CA TYR A 208 -66.84 103.22 16.50
C TYR A 208 -67.55 102.54 15.30
N ILE A 209 -68.05 103.30 14.31
CA ILE A 209 -68.63 102.72 13.10
C ILE A 209 -67.60 101.87 12.34
N ILE A 210 -66.31 102.23 12.39
CA ILE A 210 -65.21 101.46 11.79
C ILE A 210 -65.12 100.05 12.41
N MET A 211 -65.50 99.90 13.68
CA MET A 211 -65.44 98.63 14.40
C MET A 211 -66.57 97.66 14.04
N ILE A 212 -67.66 98.13 13.41
CA ILE A 212 -68.77 97.28 12.94
C ILE A 212 -68.28 96.31 11.84
N PHE A 213 -67.26 96.71 11.07
CA PHE A 213 -66.70 95.88 10.00
C PHE A 213 -65.66 94.86 10.48
N LYS A 214 -65.32 94.83 11.77
CA LYS A 214 -64.35 93.89 12.35
C LYS A 214 -64.65 92.37 12.13
N PRO A 215 -65.92 91.90 12.13
CA PRO A 215 -66.25 90.50 11.87
C PRO A 215 -65.92 90.02 10.45
N LEU A 216 -65.66 90.92 9.50
CA LEU A 216 -65.13 90.55 8.18
C LEU A 216 -63.73 89.91 8.27
N CYS A 217 -63.01 90.14 9.36
CA CYS A 217 -61.73 89.49 9.61
C CYS A 217 -61.90 88.04 10.14
N ASP A 218 -63.07 87.64 10.64
CA ASP A 218 -63.23 86.35 11.32
C ASP A 218 -62.99 85.13 10.40
N PRO A 219 -62.46 84.02 10.95
CA PRO A 219 -61.95 82.88 10.19
C PRO A 219 -62.94 82.05 9.34
N PRO A 220 -64.28 82.04 9.51
CA PRO A 220 -65.12 81.13 8.73
C PRO A 220 -65.20 81.45 7.22
N LEU A 221 -64.65 82.57 6.74
CA LEU A 221 -64.59 82.93 5.31
C LEU A 221 -63.27 82.55 4.60
N SER A 222 -62.29 81.94 5.29
CA SER A 222 -60.96 81.60 4.74
C SER A 222 -60.70 80.08 4.59
N ALA A 223 -61.74 79.27 4.44
CA ALA A 223 -61.63 77.81 4.27
C ALA A 223 -60.70 77.37 3.11
N VAL A 224 -60.60 78.20 2.07
CA VAL A 224 -59.68 77.98 0.94
C VAL A 224 -58.21 78.02 1.41
N VAL A 225 -57.84 78.96 2.28
CA VAL A 225 -56.46 79.15 2.74
C VAL A 225 -56.01 78.01 3.67
N TYR A 226 -56.91 77.52 4.53
CA TYR A 226 -56.63 76.37 5.40
C TYR A 226 -56.38 75.09 4.59
N ALA A 227 -57.18 74.86 3.54
CA ALA A 227 -56.96 73.74 2.62
C ALA A 227 -55.61 73.84 1.88
N PHE A 228 -55.21 75.05 1.46
CA PHE A 228 -53.92 75.28 0.81
C PHE A 228 -52.70 74.97 1.71
N CYS A 229 -52.81 75.10 3.04
CA CYS A 229 -51.70 74.75 3.94
C CYS A 229 -51.66 73.26 4.31
N VAL A 230 -52.80 72.58 4.40
CA VAL A 230 -52.87 71.16 4.80
C VAL A 230 -52.58 70.21 3.64
N ILE A 231 -53.05 70.52 2.43
CA ILE A 231 -52.88 69.67 1.25
C ILE A 231 -51.40 69.37 0.94
N PRO A 232 -50.47 70.35 0.95
CA PRO A 232 -49.05 70.09 0.72
C PRO A 232 -48.43 69.14 1.74
N MET A 233 -48.79 69.25 3.02
CA MET A 233 -48.26 68.37 4.08
C MET A 233 -48.73 66.92 3.91
N TYR A 234 -50.00 66.72 3.57
CA TYR A 234 -50.54 65.39 3.32
C TYR A 234 -49.87 64.74 2.09
N ILE A 235 -49.81 65.48 0.98
CA ILE A 235 -49.17 65.03 -0.27
C ILE A 235 -47.69 64.69 -0.03
N GLN A 236 -46.96 65.51 0.74
CA GLN A 236 -45.56 65.26 1.10
C GLN A 236 -45.37 63.89 1.78
N SER A 237 -46.15 63.61 2.82
CA SER A 237 -46.05 62.37 3.59
C SER A 237 -46.40 61.13 2.75
N PHE A 238 -47.34 61.28 1.81
CA PHE A 238 -47.75 60.24 0.88
C PHE A 238 -46.64 59.94 -0.15
N LEU A 239 -46.04 60.97 -0.75
CA LEU A 239 -44.95 60.83 -1.71
C LEU A 239 -43.71 60.14 -1.11
N GLU A 240 -43.36 60.49 0.13
CA GLU A 240 -42.18 59.93 0.79
C GLU A 240 -42.36 58.45 1.13
N ARG A 241 -43.48 58.08 1.76
CA ARG A 241 -43.73 56.70 2.21
C ARG A 241 -44.11 55.75 1.09
N ASN A 242 -44.91 56.20 0.12
CA ASN A 242 -45.51 55.31 -0.87
C ASN A 242 -44.78 55.32 -2.22
N VAL A 243 -43.91 56.29 -2.49
CA VAL A 243 -43.26 56.43 -3.80
C VAL A 243 -41.75 56.41 -3.69
N ALA A 244 -41.14 57.29 -2.88
CA ALA A 244 -39.69 57.47 -2.89
C ALA A 244 -38.92 56.24 -2.36
N THR A 245 -39.24 55.78 -1.16
CA THR A 245 -38.52 54.66 -0.51
C THR A 245 -38.74 53.29 -1.17
N PRO A 246 -39.97 52.85 -1.54
CA PRO A 246 -40.13 51.56 -2.20
C PRO A 246 -39.49 51.53 -3.60
N LEU A 247 -39.45 52.66 -4.30
CA LEU A 247 -38.85 52.75 -5.63
C LEU A 247 -37.33 52.52 -5.56
N THR A 248 -36.62 53.22 -4.67
CA THR A 248 -35.16 53.05 -4.53
C THR A 248 -34.79 51.64 -4.10
N ASP A 249 -35.55 51.07 -3.17
CA ASP A 249 -35.27 49.72 -2.64
C ASP A 249 -35.49 48.63 -3.71
N THR A 250 -36.52 48.80 -4.55
CA THR A 250 -36.79 47.90 -5.69
C THR A 250 -35.70 48.00 -6.76
N LEU A 251 -35.24 49.22 -7.07
CA LEU A 251 -34.17 49.44 -8.04
C LEU A 251 -32.86 48.78 -7.59
N ASP A 252 -32.50 48.88 -6.31
CA ASP A 252 -31.27 48.26 -5.78
C ASP A 252 -31.37 46.73 -5.65
N ARG A 253 -32.57 46.16 -5.47
CA ARG A 253 -32.77 44.71 -5.56
C ARG A 253 -32.55 44.21 -6.97
N VAL A 254 -33.19 44.85 -7.95
CA VAL A 254 -33.04 44.50 -9.37
C VAL A 254 -31.57 44.61 -9.82
N ARG A 255 -30.85 45.64 -9.35
CA ARG A 255 -29.44 45.82 -9.68
C ARG A 255 -28.54 44.65 -9.26
N ARG A 256 -28.77 44.10 -8.06
CA ARG A 256 -27.96 43.02 -7.48
C ARG A 256 -28.17 41.67 -8.16
N GLU A 257 -29.38 41.40 -8.67
CA GLU A 257 -29.69 40.15 -9.38
C GLU A 257 -28.91 39.99 -10.70
N PHE A 258 -28.30 41.07 -11.23
CA PHE A 258 -27.63 41.07 -12.54
C PHE A 258 -26.09 41.22 -12.47
N GLU A 259 -25.47 41.01 -11.30
CA GLU A 259 -24.01 41.03 -11.15
C GLU A 259 -23.41 39.62 -11.33
N PHE A 260 -23.08 39.25 -12.58
CA PHE A 260 -22.45 37.95 -12.87
C PHE A 260 -20.92 38.09 -13.05
N ASN A 261 -20.15 37.53 -12.12
CA ASN A 261 -18.71 37.33 -12.28
C ASN A 261 -18.40 35.84 -12.49
N ILE A 262 -18.02 35.46 -13.71
CA ILE A 262 -17.72 34.07 -14.08
C ILE A 262 -16.21 33.93 -14.26
N SER A 263 -15.56 33.18 -13.38
CA SER A 263 -14.18 32.70 -13.55
C SER A 263 -14.19 31.17 -13.55
N ALA A 264 -13.61 30.57 -14.60
CA ALA A 264 -13.43 29.12 -14.72
C ALA A 264 -11.93 28.82 -14.75
N MET A 265 -11.42 28.15 -13.73
CA MET A 265 -10.06 27.63 -13.65
C MET A 265 -10.13 26.12 -13.47
N HIS A 266 -9.55 25.36 -14.41
CA HIS A 266 -9.38 23.92 -14.30
C HIS A 266 -7.88 23.61 -14.14
N ARG A 267 -7.52 22.84 -13.11
CA ARG A 267 -6.21 22.22 -12.97
C ARG A 267 -6.40 20.71 -12.90
N PHE A 268 -5.81 20.00 -13.85
CA PHE A 268 -5.70 18.55 -13.82
C PHE A 268 -4.24 18.23 -13.47
N ASP A 269 -3.95 18.06 -12.18
CA ASP A 269 -2.62 17.62 -11.72
C ASP A 269 -2.62 16.10 -11.63
N VAL A 270 -2.08 15.45 -12.66
CA VAL A 270 -1.76 14.01 -12.62
C VAL A 270 -0.24 13.88 -12.53
N ASN A 271 0.28 13.73 -11.32
CA ASN A 271 1.70 13.50 -11.09
C ASN A 271 2.01 12.01 -11.10
N LEU A 272 2.58 11.52 -12.20
CA LEU A 272 3.13 10.17 -12.34
C LEU A 272 4.66 10.17 -12.13
N ASN A 273 5.15 10.90 -11.12
CA ASN A 273 6.58 10.94 -10.82
C ASN A 273 6.93 9.95 -9.71
N ALA A 274 7.26 8.72 -10.11
CA ALA A 274 7.90 7.75 -9.23
C ALA A 274 9.42 7.98 -9.22
N SER A 275 10.05 7.87 -8.04
CA SER A 275 11.51 8.04 -7.89
C SER A 275 12.32 6.84 -8.36
N LYS A 276 11.68 5.68 -8.56
CA LYS A 276 12.26 4.43 -9.05
C LYS A 276 11.30 3.75 -10.02
N SER A 277 11.85 3.05 -11.00
CA SER A 277 11.05 2.21 -11.89
C SER A 277 10.60 0.93 -11.17
N LEU A 278 9.53 0.28 -11.66
CA LEU A 278 9.07 -0.98 -11.08
C LEU A 278 10.10 -2.10 -11.30
N GLY A 279 10.85 -2.04 -12.40
CA GLY A 279 11.98 -2.93 -12.66
C GLY A 279 13.08 -2.83 -11.62
N GLU A 280 13.47 -1.61 -11.25
CA GLU A 280 14.48 -1.36 -10.22
C GLU A 280 14.06 -1.87 -8.84
N VAL A 281 12.78 -1.71 -8.47
CA VAL A 281 12.26 -2.22 -7.19
C VAL A 281 12.29 -3.74 -7.13
N ALA A 282 11.92 -4.42 -8.22
CA ALA A 282 11.97 -5.87 -8.30
C ALA A 282 13.40 -6.41 -8.20
N LEU A 283 14.37 -5.75 -8.87
CA LEU A 283 15.79 -6.09 -8.79
C LEU A 283 16.35 -5.89 -7.37
N ASP A 284 16.07 -4.75 -6.73
CA ASP A 284 16.51 -4.47 -5.36
C ASP A 284 15.99 -5.53 -4.36
N MET A 285 14.75 -5.98 -4.52
CA MET A 285 14.18 -7.04 -3.66
C MET A 285 14.87 -8.39 -3.88
N MET A 286 15.15 -8.76 -5.13
CA MET A 286 15.85 -10.02 -5.45
C MET A 286 17.29 -10.01 -4.98
N GLU A 287 17.97 -8.88 -5.07
CA GLU A 287 19.32 -8.71 -4.55
C GLU A 287 19.34 -8.85 -3.02
N GLY A 288 18.34 -8.31 -2.33
CA GLY A 288 18.17 -8.52 -0.89
C GLY A 288 18.05 -10.00 -0.49
N VAL A 289 17.32 -10.81 -1.27
CA VAL A 289 17.19 -12.26 -1.03
C VAL A 289 18.53 -12.97 -1.30
N ARG A 290 19.26 -12.59 -2.35
CA ARG A 290 20.59 -13.16 -2.65
C ARG A 290 21.58 -12.90 -1.52
N LEU A 291 21.64 -11.68 -1.01
CA LEU A 291 22.52 -11.30 0.10
C LEU A 291 22.23 -12.10 1.37
N LEU A 292 20.96 -12.44 1.62
CA LEU A 292 20.58 -13.29 2.76
C LEU A 292 21.03 -14.75 2.59
N LEU A 293 21.04 -15.26 1.35
CA LEU A 293 21.41 -16.64 1.02
C LEU A 293 22.93 -16.83 0.88
N GLU A 294 23.68 -15.81 0.48
CA GLU A 294 25.13 -15.84 0.29
C GLU A 294 25.94 -16.42 1.48
N PRO A 295 25.70 -16.01 2.75
CA PRO A 295 26.42 -16.59 3.88
C PRO A 295 26.14 -18.09 4.03
N THR A 296 24.92 -18.54 3.73
CA THR A 296 24.59 -19.97 3.79
C THR A 296 25.32 -20.76 2.71
N HIS A 297 25.45 -20.21 1.50
CA HIS A 297 26.22 -20.80 0.41
C HIS A 297 27.70 -20.95 0.80
N ARG A 298 28.31 -19.89 1.33
CA ARG A 298 29.73 -19.90 1.73
C ARG A 298 30.04 -20.89 2.86
N VAL A 299 29.17 -20.98 3.87
CA VAL A 299 29.33 -21.96 4.96
C VAL A 299 29.28 -23.38 4.42
N LEU A 300 28.36 -23.64 3.49
CA LEU A 300 28.16 -24.95 2.89
C LEU A 300 29.34 -25.35 2.01
N GLU A 301 29.86 -24.44 1.19
CA GLU A 301 31.10 -24.65 0.42
C GLU A 301 32.28 -24.98 1.33
N LEU A 302 32.49 -24.21 2.41
CA LEU A 302 33.58 -24.45 3.35
C LEU A 302 33.45 -25.84 4.00
N LEU A 303 32.24 -26.21 4.43
CA LEU A 303 32.00 -27.49 5.09
C LEU A 303 32.19 -28.67 4.13
N MET A 304 31.85 -28.48 2.85
CA MET A 304 32.10 -29.48 1.80
C MET A 304 33.59 -29.64 1.50
N HIS A 305 34.40 -28.58 1.54
CA HIS A 305 35.87 -28.69 1.44
C HIS A 305 36.46 -29.52 2.61
N ILE A 306 35.86 -29.43 3.80
CA ILE A 306 36.27 -30.18 5.00
C ILE A 306 35.69 -31.61 5.00
N SER A 307 34.82 -31.99 4.05
CA SER A 307 34.20 -33.32 4.00
C SER A 307 35.19 -34.48 3.97
N PHE A 308 36.38 -34.29 3.39
CA PHE A 308 37.47 -35.28 3.43
C PHE A 308 37.91 -35.59 4.87
N CYS A 309 37.98 -34.58 5.74
CA CYS A 309 38.23 -34.77 7.16
C CYS A 309 37.11 -35.58 7.84
N GLY A 310 35.86 -35.41 7.40
CA GLY A 310 34.73 -36.23 7.84
C GLY A 310 34.89 -37.71 7.49
N VAL A 311 35.33 -38.03 6.27
CA VAL A 311 35.61 -39.42 5.85
C VAL A 311 36.75 -40.02 6.67
N LEU A 312 37.83 -39.26 6.89
CA LEU A 312 38.94 -39.69 7.75
C LEU A 312 38.50 -39.90 9.20
N TYR A 313 37.62 -39.05 9.73
CA TYR A 313 37.06 -39.18 11.07
C TYR A 313 36.22 -40.46 11.22
N VAL A 314 35.36 -40.77 10.24
CA VAL A 314 34.59 -42.02 10.22
C VAL A 314 35.51 -43.24 10.17
N TYR A 315 36.59 -43.17 9.37
CA TYR A 315 37.60 -44.23 9.33
C TYR A 315 38.34 -44.38 10.67
N PHE A 316 38.69 -43.27 11.34
CA PHE A 316 39.30 -43.28 12.66
C PHE A 316 38.37 -43.89 13.72
N GLN A 317 37.06 -43.58 13.68
CA GLN A 317 36.09 -44.22 14.57
C GLN A 317 36.03 -45.73 14.35
N ALA A 318 36.05 -46.20 13.09
CA ALA A 318 36.10 -47.63 12.81
C ALA A 318 37.39 -48.30 13.35
N LEU A 319 38.54 -47.61 13.27
CA LEU A 319 39.78 -48.08 13.90
C LEU A 319 39.67 -48.16 15.42
N ARG A 320 39.10 -47.13 16.06
CA ARG A 320 38.90 -47.06 17.51
C ARG A 320 37.95 -48.15 17.99
N TYR A 321 36.85 -48.35 17.27
CA TYR A 321 35.88 -49.41 17.52
C TYR A 321 36.57 -50.77 17.47
N ARG A 322 37.30 -51.06 16.40
CA ARG A 322 38.06 -52.32 16.27
C ARG A 322 39.06 -52.50 17.41
N HIS A 323 39.78 -51.45 17.78
CA HIS A 323 40.78 -51.53 18.85
C HIS A 323 40.13 -51.90 20.19
N ARG A 324 39.00 -51.28 20.55
CA ARG A 324 38.27 -51.64 21.76
C ARG A 324 37.68 -53.04 21.68
N TYR A 325 37.04 -53.39 20.55
CA TYR A 325 36.42 -54.69 20.35
C TYR A 325 37.41 -55.84 20.58
N LEU A 326 38.68 -55.67 20.20
CA LEU A 326 39.72 -56.69 20.39
C LEU A 326 40.42 -56.66 21.76
N LYS A 327 40.28 -55.58 22.53
CA LYS A 327 41.04 -55.38 23.78
C LYS A 327 40.15 -55.44 25.03
N ASP A 328 38.88 -55.10 24.89
CA ASP A 328 37.91 -55.03 25.99
C ASP A 328 36.80 -56.06 25.74
N ASP A 329 36.83 -57.14 26.51
CA ASP A 329 35.84 -58.21 26.43
C ASP A 329 34.43 -57.74 26.82
N THR A 330 34.30 -56.62 27.54
CA THR A 330 33.01 -56.10 28.01
C THR A 330 32.32 -55.15 27.04
N PHE A 331 32.96 -54.78 25.93
CA PHE A 331 32.52 -53.71 25.05
C PHE A 331 31.26 -54.05 24.21
N ASP A 332 31.43 -54.79 23.10
CA ASP A 332 30.32 -55.22 22.22
C ASP A 332 30.53 -56.66 21.73
N ASN A 333 31.15 -57.49 22.58
CA ASN A 333 31.46 -58.88 22.30
C ASN A 333 30.25 -59.80 22.64
N VAL A 334 29.08 -59.46 22.10
CA VAL A 334 27.81 -60.20 22.34
C VAL A 334 27.52 -61.29 21.30
N TYR A 335 28.48 -61.55 20.40
CA TYR A 335 28.27 -62.40 19.24
C TYR A 335 28.74 -63.84 19.45
N ILE A 336 27.84 -64.81 19.21
CA ILE A 336 28.19 -66.23 19.26
C ILE A 336 28.62 -66.69 17.86
N THR A 337 29.93 -66.79 17.65
CA THR A 337 30.51 -67.22 16.37
C THR A 337 30.45 -68.74 16.19
N ARG A 338 30.53 -69.22 14.94
CA ARG A 338 30.63 -70.67 14.66
C ARG A 338 31.78 -71.34 15.40
N ARG A 339 32.92 -70.64 15.49
CA ARG A 339 34.10 -71.12 16.21
C ARG A 339 33.86 -71.26 17.72
N PHE A 340 33.02 -70.41 18.31
CA PHE A 340 32.61 -70.57 19.72
C PHE A 340 31.77 -71.83 19.90
N VAL A 341 30.82 -72.07 19.00
CA VAL A 341 29.97 -73.27 19.03
C VAL A 341 30.81 -74.54 18.86
N GLU A 342 31.75 -74.55 17.92
CA GLU A 342 32.68 -75.68 17.71
C GLU A 342 33.52 -75.96 18.96
N LEU A 343 34.00 -74.92 19.66
CA LEU A 343 34.78 -75.07 20.89
C LEU A 343 33.93 -75.61 22.06
N ASP A 344 32.68 -75.15 22.19
CA ASP A 344 31.74 -75.65 23.20
C ASP A 344 31.37 -77.13 22.95
N LEU A 345 31.19 -77.52 21.69
CA LEU A 345 30.98 -78.91 21.30
C LEU A 345 32.19 -79.81 21.65
N GLN A 346 33.41 -79.35 21.36
CA GLN A 346 34.63 -80.08 21.72
C GLN A 346 34.77 -80.23 23.24
N HIS A 347 34.36 -79.22 24.02
CA HIS A 347 34.33 -79.32 25.48
C HIS A 347 33.28 -80.33 25.97
N ALA A 348 32.11 -80.38 25.33
CA ALA A 348 31.06 -81.36 25.61
C ALA A 348 31.57 -82.80 25.39
N GLU A 349 32.25 -83.05 24.28
CA GLU A 349 32.86 -84.36 23.96
C GLU A 349 33.92 -84.77 25.00
N GLN A 350 34.61 -83.80 25.59
CA GLN A 350 35.61 -84.02 26.65
C GLN A 350 34.99 -84.14 28.05
N GLY A 351 33.66 -84.12 28.19
CA GLY A 351 32.97 -84.16 29.49
C GLY A 351 33.18 -82.91 30.36
N LYS A 352 33.59 -81.78 29.75
CA LYS A 352 33.77 -80.49 30.43
C LYS A 352 32.46 -79.71 30.47
N PRO A 353 32.29 -78.74 31.39
CA PRO A 353 31.10 -77.90 31.43
C PRO A 353 30.95 -77.10 30.13
N THR A 354 29.73 -77.10 29.59
CA THR A 354 29.33 -76.37 28.37
C THR A 354 28.54 -75.11 28.74
N VAL A 355 28.59 -74.10 27.87
CA VAL A 355 27.85 -72.83 28.05
C VAL A 355 26.51 -72.87 27.31
N LEU A 356 26.37 -73.69 26.27
CA LEU A 356 25.11 -73.89 25.54
C LEU A 356 24.33 -75.09 26.12
N PRO A 357 22.97 -75.10 26.06
CA PRO A 357 22.08 -74.14 25.40
C PRO A 357 21.76 -72.89 26.23
N LEU A 358 21.56 -71.76 25.55
CA LEU A 358 21.20 -70.48 26.18
C LEU A 358 19.81 -70.52 26.81
N THR A 359 19.68 -69.87 27.97
CA THR A 359 18.36 -69.60 28.58
C THR A 359 17.50 -68.67 27.72
N ALA A 360 16.21 -68.59 28.02
CA ALA A 360 15.29 -67.69 27.31
C ALA A 360 15.71 -66.21 27.41
N TRP A 361 16.31 -65.81 28.55
CA TRP A 361 16.80 -64.45 28.78
C TRP A 361 18.11 -64.17 28.05
N GLU A 362 19.05 -65.12 28.07
CA GLU A 362 20.36 -64.98 27.39
C GLU A 362 20.22 -64.95 25.87
N ARG A 363 19.21 -65.64 25.31
CA ARG A 363 18.86 -65.53 23.87
C ARG A 363 18.50 -64.12 23.42
N GLY A 364 18.08 -63.25 24.34
CA GLY A 364 17.84 -61.84 24.05
C GLY A 364 19.09 -60.96 24.06
N ARG A 365 20.20 -61.45 24.66
CA ARG A 365 21.47 -60.72 24.81
C ARG A 365 22.52 -61.16 23.80
N TYR A 366 22.64 -62.46 23.56
CA TYR A 366 23.64 -63.02 22.66
C TYR A 366 23.05 -63.35 21.30
N ILE A 367 23.72 -62.89 20.23
CA ILE A 367 23.18 -62.94 18.86
C ILE A 367 24.17 -63.69 17.95
N PRO A 368 23.70 -64.59 17.05
CA PRO A 368 24.58 -65.18 16.06
C PRO A 368 24.91 -64.14 14.96
N PRO A 369 26.17 -64.02 14.50
CA PRO A 369 26.58 -63.00 13.53
C PRO A 369 25.86 -63.05 12.17
N ALA A 370 25.29 -64.21 11.82
CA ALA A 370 24.70 -64.46 10.50
C ALA A 370 23.18 -64.19 10.45
N VAL A 371 22.56 -63.79 11.55
CA VAL A 371 21.10 -63.57 11.59
C VAL A 371 20.80 -62.08 11.42
N LEU A 372 19.82 -61.76 10.59
CA LEU A 372 19.35 -60.39 10.31
C LEU A 372 18.53 -59.77 11.47
N TRP A 373 18.55 -60.37 12.66
CA TRP A 373 17.76 -59.91 13.79
C TRP A 373 18.55 -58.89 14.60
N LEU A 374 18.02 -57.67 14.67
CA LEU A 374 18.54 -56.59 15.51
C LEU A 374 18.21 -56.87 16.98
N SER A 375 19.11 -56.49 17.89
CA SER A 375 18.83 -56.56 19.32
C SER A 375 17.66 -55.64 19.69
N ARG A 376 16.91 -55.93 20.78
CA ARG A 376 15.80 -55.05 21.21
C ARG A 376 16.27 -53.60 21.46
N ARG A 377 17.51 -53.43 21.93
CA ARG A 377 18.12 -52.13 22.17
C ARG A 377 18.41 -51.40 20.86
N GLU A 378 18.96 -52.12 19.88
CA GLU A 378 19.18 -51.61 18.53
C GLU A 378 17.86 -51.25 17.86
N GLN A 379 16.84 -52.10 17.91
CA GLN A 379 15.52 -51.83 17.28
C GLN A 379 14.92 -50.50 17.76
N ARG A 380 14.98 -50.19 19.06
CA ARG A 380 14.47 -48.92 19.59
C ARG A 380 15.29 -47.72 19.12
N GLN A 381 16.62 -47.86 19.06
CA GLN A 381 17.51 -46.82 18.55
C GLN A 381 17.31 -46.60 17.04
N TYR A 382 17.22 -47.67 16.25
CA TYR A 382 16.94 -47.62 14.81
C TYR A 382 15.59 -46.97 14.51
N GLY A 383 14.54 -47.26 15.29
CA GLY A 383 13.22 -46.65 15.11
C GLY A 383 13.25 -45.11 15.23
N LEU A 384 13.88 -44.58 16.28
CA LEU A 384 14.05 -43.13 16.46
C LEU A 384 14.88 -42.51 15.33
N GLN A 385 15.93 -43.20 14.91
CA GLN A 385 16.80 -42.76 13.83
C GLN A 385 16.12 -42.78 12.46
N LEU A 386 15.24 -43.75 12.21
CA LEU A 386 14.48 -43.86 10.97
C LEU A 386 13.50 -42.68 10.83
N VAL A 387 12.82 -42.30 11.90
CA VAL A 387 11.92 -41.13 11.92
C VAL A 387 12.69 -39.85 11.57
N TRP A 388 13.90 -39.70 12.10
CA TRP A 388 14.76 -38.55 11.78
C TRP A 388 15.15 -38.51 10.29
N VAL A 389 15.55 -39.64 9.71
CA VAL A 389 15.89 -39.73 8.27
C VAL A 389 14.66 -39.44 7.41
N LEU A 390 13.51 -40.03 7.73
CA LEU A 390 12.26 -39.85 6.98
C LEU A 390 11.83 -38.37 6.96
N ARG A 391 11.98 -37.67 8.09
CA ARG A 391 11.69 -36.23 8.19
C ARG A 391 12.54 -35.40 7.21
N HIS A 392 13.85 -35.67 7.13
CA HIS A 392 14.75 -34.93 6.23
C HIS A 392 14.54 -35.30 4.76
N MET A 393 14.22 -36.57 4.48
CA MET A 393 13.82 -37.00 3.13
C MET A 393 12.55 -36.28 2.67
N LEU A 394 11.56 -36.15 3.56
CA LEU A 394 10.33 -35.40 3.27
C LEU A 394 10.63 -33.92 2.98
N LEU A 395 11.54 -33.30 3.74
CA LEU A 395 11.99 -31.92 3.49
C LEU A 395 12.63 -31.79 2.09
N GLY A 396 13.56 -32.68 1.75
CA GLY A 396 14.21 -32.68 0.43
C GLY A 396 13.21 -32.84 -0.71
N ILE A 397 12.27 -33.79 -0.59
CA ILE A 397 11.20 -34.00 -1.57
C ILE A 397 10.31 -32.76 -1.69
N SER A 398 10.00 -32.08 -0.58
CA SER A 398 9.17 -30.87 -0.59
C SER A 398 9.84 -29.70 -1.34
N ILE A 399 11.17 -29.54 -1.23
CA ILE A 399 11.91 -28.51 -1.96
C ILE A 399 11.90 -28.79 -3.47
N ILE A 400 12.08 -30.05 -3.87
CA ILE A 400 12.03 -30.46 -5.28
C ILE A 400 10.62 -30.25 -5.85
N LEU A 401 9.58 -30.61 -5.10
CA LEU A 401 8.19 -30.37 -5.50
C LEU A 401 7.88 -28.88 -5.60
N ALA A 402 8.43 -28.04 -4.71
CA ALA A 402 8.27 -26.59 -4.78
C ALA A 402 8.88 -26.02 -6.07
N ASP A 403 10.10 -26.43 -6.43
CA ASP A 403 10.75 -26.04 -7.69
C ASP A 403 9.92 -26.47 -8.90
N TYR A 404 9.46 -27.73 -8.92
CA TYR A 404 8.61 -28.24 -10.00
C TYR A 404 7.27 -27.50 -10.10
N SER A 405 6.65 -27.16 -8.96
CA SER A 405 5.40 -26.41 -8.92
C SER A 405 5.56 -24.98 -9.44
N LEU A 406 6.67 -24.32 -9.13
CA LEU A 406 7.00 -23.00 -9.67
C LEU A 406 7.19 -23.05 -11.18
N PHE A 407 7.93 -24.05 -11.67
CA PHE A 407 8.10 -24.27 -13.10
C PHE A 407 6.74 -24.44 -13.80
N TRP A 408 5.87 -25.29 -13.25
CA TRP A 408 4.55 -25.54 -13.84
C TRP A 408 3.65 -24.30 -13.81
N LEU A 409 3.70 -23.51 -12.73
CA LEU A 409 2.98 -22.24 -12.63
C LEU A 409 3.44 -21.25 -13.71
N LEU A 410 4.76 -21.09 -13.88
CA LEU A 410 5.33 -20.17 -14.87
C LEU A 410 5.01 -20.62 -16.30
N ASP A 411 5.04 -21.93 -16.57
CA ASP A 411 4.66 -22.50 -17.86
C ASP A 411 3.17 -22.28 -18.18
N LEU A 412 2.29 -22.45 -17.18
CA LEU A 412 0.87 -22.15 -17.33
C LEU A 412 0.64 -20.66 -17.65
N VAL A 413 1.31 -19.76 -16.94
CA VAL A 413 1.23 -18.30 -17.20
C VAL A 413 1.69 -17.98 -18.62
N ARG A 414 2.81 -18.56 -19.05
CA ARG A 414 3.31 -18.41 -20.43
C ARG A 414 2.27 -18.87 -21.46
N HIS A 415 1.66 -20.04 -21.25
CA HIS A 415 0.68 -20.58 -22.18
C HIS A 415 -0.58 -19.71 -22.30
N GLN A 416 -1.07 -19.15 -21.17
CA GLN A 416 -2.21 -18.25 -21.18
C GLN A 416 -1.88 -16.92 -21.89
N LEU A 417 -0.68 -16.37 -21.66
CA LEU A 417 -0.24 -15.14 -22.32
C LEU A 417 -0.06 -15.33 -23.83
N GLU A 418 0.52 -16.45 -24.28
CA GLU A 418 0.63 -16.77 -25.71
C GLU A 418 -0.76 -16.95 -26.35
N GLY A 419 -1.70 -17.59 -25.66
CA GLY A 419 -3.08 -17.75 -26.12
C GLY A 419 -3.83 -16.44 -26.31
N GLU A 420 -3.67 -15.47 -25.39
CA GLU A 420 -4.28 -14.14 -25.52
C GLU A 420 -3.63 -13.28 -26.62
N VAL A 421 -2.31 -13.43 -26.86
CA VAL A 421 -1.59 -12.72 -27.92
C VAL A 421 -1.98 -13.22 -29.31
N ILE A 422 -2.30 -14.51 -29.47
CA ILE A 422 -2.75 -15.08 -30.76
C ILE A 422 -4.24 -14.76 -31.03
N ALA A 423 -5.03 -14.54 -29.98
CA ALA A 423 -6.46 -14.22 -30.09
C ALA A 423 -6.77 -12.73 -30.35
N ARG A 424 -5.79 -11.83 -30.18
CA ARG A 424 -5.85 -10.41 -30.57
C ARG A 424 -5.17 -10.19 -31.91
#